data_AF-A0A941DH10-F1
#
_entry.id   AF-A0A941DH10-F1
#
_cell.length_a   1.000
_cell.length_b   1.000
_cell.length_c   1.000
_cell.angle_alpha   90.00
_cell.angle_beta   90.00
_cell.angle_gamma   90.00
#
_symmetry.space_group_name_H-M   'P 1'
#
loop_
_entity.id
_entity.type
_entity.pdbx_description
1 polymer ?
#
loop_
_entity_poly.entity_id
_entity_poly.type
_entity_poly.pdbx_seq_one_letter_code
_entity_poly.pdbx_strand_id
1 'polypeptide(L)'
;MNQQIAQLQEQILKHITGVSSTTIDTNSLTASAFSTSSIQTIENGVDHLLRPNAHLPPAQALAIYQRAYIARLLECLRADYPVLRQYLGTQLFDHFATEYIQAFPPTSYSLFDLGKNFSDHLEQSCPDLASFNQQDKVTHQLPIQIAVAERLRIRAARAIGLEQRQLIEPNYHNLQHAKAIALSISDACGLMSAHPALLDILSGENRERDYVNIDRIYLAISRSNYRIRTDILQIWQYHFLHLLAQSTQTPILLEDLVMHTSKESNLDAETIYAHLSLWLPIAISRAYLYVEFVDT
;
A
#
# COMPACT_ATOMS: atom_id res chain seq x y z
N MET A 1 -15.61 2.99 25.49
CA MET A 1 -15.04 2.99 24.13
C MET A 1 -15.01 4.39 23.49
N ASN A 2 -16.11 5.15 23.47
CA ASN A 2 -16.12 6.51 22.87
C ASN A 2 -15.29 7.59 23.60
N GLN A 3 -15.11 7.49 24.93
CA GLN A 3 -14.31 8.47 25.68
C GLN A 3 -12.79 8.27 25.55
N GLN A 4 -12.31 7.03 25.41
CA GLN A 4 -10.89 6.74 25.20
C GLN A 4 -10.42 7.15 23.80
N ILE A 5 -11.26 6.96 22.77
CA ILE A 5 -10.97 7.41 21.40
C ILE A 5 -10.95 8.94 21.32
N ALA A 6 -11.88 9.63 22.00
CA ALA A 6 -11.88 11.09 22.08
C ALA A 6 -10.65 11.64 22.84
N GLN A 7 -10.20 10.97 23.91
CA GLN A 7 -8.99 11.35 24.65
C GLN A 7 -7.71 11.13 23.83
N LEU A 8 -7.64 10.06 23.04
CA LEU A 8 -6.54 9.80 22.11
C LEU A 8 -6.49 10.86 20.99
N GLN A 9 -7.64 11.23 20.43
CA GLN A 9 -7.74 12.30 19.44
C GLN A 9 -7.30 13.65 20.01
N GLU A 10 -7.67 13.96 21.26
CA GLU A 10 -7.28 15.21 21.92
C GLU A 10 -5.78 15.26 22.27
N GLN A 11 -5.18 14.11 22.63
CA GLN A 11 -3.74 14.01 22.90
C GLN A 11 -2.89 14.13 21.62
N ILE A 12 -3.33 13.52 20.52
CA ILE A 12 -2.68 13.63 19.21
C ILE A 12 -2.74 15.08 18.69
N LEU A 13 -3.88 15.76 18.86
CA LEU A 13 -4.06 17.15 18.42
C LEU A 13 -3.17 18.14 19.20
N LYS A 14 -2.95 17.91 20.50
CA LYS A 14 -2.12 18.76 21.37
C LYS A 14 -0.62 18.68 21.03
N HIS A 15 -0.15 17.52 20.56
CA HIS A 15 1.27 17.33 20.27
C HIS A 15 1.67 17.74 18.84
N ILE A 16 0.75 17.75 17.89
CA ILE A 16 1.05 18.06 16.48
C ILE A 16 1.01 19.58 16.19
N THR A 17 0.17 20.35 16.90
CA THR A 17 -0.04 21.76 16.53
C THR A 17 0.62 22.79 17.45
N GLY A 18 1.08 22.45 18.66
CA GLY A 18 1.61 23.44 19.60
C GLY A 18 0.62 24.57 19.95
N VAL A 19 -0.68 24.37 19.70
CA VAL A 19 -1.73 25.37 19.97
C VAL A 19 -2.68 24.80 21.04
N SER A 20 -2.72 25.47 22.18
CA SER A 20 -3.69 25.22 23.24
C SER A 20 -5.10 25.52 22.73
N SER A 21 -5.97 24.50 22.86
CA SER A 21 -7.42 24.54 22.97
C SER A 21 -8.10 25.86 22.59
N THR A 22 -8.62 25.94 21.36
CA THR A 22 -9.82 26.74 21.09
C THR A 22 -10.61 26.09 19.96
N THR A 23 -11.92 26.00 20.19
CA THR A 23 -13.00 25.56 19.29
C THR A 23 -12.66 25.68 17.81
N ILE A 24 -12.49 24.54 17.15
CA ILE A 24 -12.30 24.43 15.71
C ILE A 24 -13.68 24.53 15.05
N ASP A 25 -14.00 25.71 14.54
CA ASP A 25 -15.15 25.91 13.65
C ASP A 25 -14.93 25.15 12.34
N THR A 26 -15.83 24.22 12.05
CA THR A 26 -15.72 23.24 10.96
C THR A 26 -15.88 23.81 9.55
N ASN A 27 -16.34 25.06 9.42
CA ASN A 27 -16.49 25.75 8.13
C ASN A 27 -15.25 26.53 7.69
N SER A 28 -14.22 26.66 8.53
CA SER A 28 -13.00 27.40 8.18
C SER A 28 -11.87 26.48 7.68
N LEU A 29 -11.85 25.19 8.02
CA LEU A 29 -10.74 24.28 7.68
C LEU A 29 -10.67 23.82 6.21
N THR A 30 -11.77 23.82 5.46
CA THR A 30 -11.72 23.53 4.01
C THR A 30 -11.35 24.76 3.18
N ALA A 31 -11.42 25.96 3.77
CA ALA A 31 -11.13 27.22 3.10
C ALA A 31 -9.78 27.84 3.52
N SER A 32 -9.26 27.55 4.71
CA SER A 32 -8.08 28.22 5.28
C SER A 32 -6.75 27.46 5.12
N ALA A 33 -6.76 26.17 4.76
CA ALA A 33 -5.53 25.38 4.59
C ALA A 33 -4.74 25.72 3.31
N PHE A 34 -5.33 26.51 2.40
CA PHE A 34 -4.63 27.13 1.27
C PHE A 34 -4.59 28.64 1.52
N SER A 35 -3.56 29.07 2.25
CA SER A 35 -3.36 30.44 2.69
C SER A 35 -3.62 31.45 1.58
N THR A 36 -4.47 32.42 1.87
CA THR A 36 -4.81 33.58 1.02
C THR A 36 -3.57 34.39 0.56
N SER A 37 -2.41 34.17 1.19
CA SER A 37 -1.13 34.79 0.82
C SER A 37 -0.54 34.29 -0.50
N SER A 38 -0.83 33.05 -0.93
CA SER A 38 -0.35 32.53 -2.22
C SER A 38 -1.14 33.05 -3.43
N ILE A 39 -2.34 33.61 -3.19
CA ILE A 39 -3.23 34.12 -4.25
C ILE A 39 -2.77 35.48 -4.78
N GLN A 40 -2.22 36.35 -3.92
CA GLN A 40 -1.76 37.69 -4.31
C GLN A 40 -0.54 37.70 -5.26
N THR A 41 0.32 36.69 -5.18
CA THR A 41 1.49 36.58 -6.09
C THR A 41 1.10 36.08 -7.49
N ILE A 42 -0.05 35.40 -7.61
CA ILE A 42 -0.52 34.82 -8.87
C ILE A 42 -1.19 35.88 -9.75
N GLU A 43 -1.87 36.88 -9.18
CA GLU A 43 -2.67 37.89 -9.91
C GLU A 43 -1.91 38.63 -11.02
N ASN A 44 -0.61 38.90 -10.86
CA ASN A 44 0.16 39.66 -11.86
C ASN A 44 0.71 38.82 -13.02
N GLY A 45 0.59 37.49 -12.97
CA GLY A 45 1.29 36.57 -13.88
C GLY A 45 0.42 35.69 -14.77
N VAL A 46 -0.90 35.58 -14.57
CA VAL A 46 -1.73 34.58 -15.28
C VAL A 46 -2.52 35.14 -16.47
N ASP A 47 -2.68 36.46 -16.55
CA ASP A 47 -3.54 37.09 -17.56
C ASP A 47 -3.08 36.84 -19.00
N HIS A 48 -1.80 36.53 -19.22
CA HIS A 48 -1.26 36.18 -20.54
C HIS A 48 -1.28 34.66 -20.83
N LEU A 49 -1.53 33.81 -19.82
CA LEU A 49 -1.54 32.35 -19.94
C LEU A 49 -2.95 31.78 -20.15
N LEU A 50 -3.98 32.50 -19.71
CA LEU A 50 -5.37 32.08 -19.78
C LEU A 50 -6.18 33.09 -20.59
N ARG A 51 -7.00 32.59 -21.53
CA ARG A 51 -7.93 33.45 -22.26
C ARG A 51 -8.96 34.03 -21.29
N PRO A 52 -9.17 35.37 -21.27
CA PRO A 52 -10.21 35.98 -20.45
C PRO A 52 -11.58 35.42 -20.81
N ASN A 53 -12.35 35.05 -19.79
CA ASN A 53 -13.77 34.76 -19.94
C ASN A 53 -14.55 36.04 -19.63
N ALA A 54 -15.55 36.39 -20.46
CA ALA A 54 -16.37 37.58 -20.31
C ALA A 54 -17.04 37.73 -18.93
N HIS A 55 -17.18 36.63 -18.18
CA HIS A 55 -17.82 36.60 -16.87
C HIS A 55 -16.91 36.22 -15.70
N LEU A 56 -15.63 35.89 -15.96
CA LEU A 56 -14.72 35.41 -14.91
C LEU A 56 -13.27 35.82 -15.19
N PRO A 57 -12.67 36.69 -14.35
CA PRO A 57 -11.25 37.05 -14.47
C PRO A 57 -10.34 35.81 -14.47
N PRO A 58 -9.24 35.81 -15.24
CA PRO A 58 -8.31 34.67 -15.33
C PRO A 58 -7.80 34.15 -13.98
N ALA A 59 -7.41 35.02 -13.06
CA ALA A 59 -6.96 34.65 -11.73
C ALA A 59 -8.06 33.94 -10.91
N GLN A 60 -9.30 34.41 -11.01
CA GLN A 60 -10.45 33.80 -10.34
C GLN A 60 -10.81 32.44 -10.96
N ALA A 61 -10.72 32.32 -12.29
CA ALA A 61 -10.90 31.05 -12.99
C ALA A 61 -9.86 30.02 -12.55
N LEU A 62 -8.59 30.42 -12.44
CA LEU A 62 -7.52 29.55 -11.96
C LEU A 62 -7.74 29.11 -10.51
N ALA A 63 -8.15 30.02 -9.62
CA ALA A 63 -8.43 29.68 -8.23
C ALA A 63 -9.58 28.67 -8.09
N ILE A 64 -10.65 28.80 -8.89
CA ILE A 64 -11.74 27.82 -8.94
C ILE A 64 -11.22 26.47 -9.44
N TYR A 65 -10.43 26.47 -10.52
CA TYR A 65 -9.84 25.24 -11.05
C TYR A 65 -8.95 24.53 -10.03
N GLN A 66 -8.06 25.28 -9.35
CA GLN A 66 -7.16 24.72 -8.32
C GLN A 66 -7.95 24.04 -7.20
N ARG A 67 -9.00 24.71 -6.68
CA ARG A 67 -9.86 24.15 -5.63
C ARG A 67 -10.57 22.88 -6.10
N ALA A 68 -11.15 22.90 -7.31
CA ALA A 68 -11.81 21.74 -7.89
C ALA A 68 -10.84 20.58 -8.14
N TYR A 69 -9.61 20.89 -8.57
CA TYR A 69 -8.56 19.92 -8.80
C TYR A 69 -8.15 19.22 -7.50
N ILE A 70 -7.86 19.99 -6.45
CA ILE A 70 -7.53 19.43 -5.12
C ILE A 70 -8.67 18.56 -4.58
N ALA A 71 -9.92 19.02 -4.70
CA ALA A 71 -11.08 18.24 -4.28
C ALA A 71 -11.15 16.88 -4.99
N ARG A 72 -10.85 16.83 -6.30
CA ARG A 72 -10.81 15.60 -7.08
C ARG A 72 -9.66 14.68 -6.68
N LEU A 73 -8.50 15.23 -6.32
CA LEU A 73 -7.39 14.42 -5.77
C LEU A 73 -7.79 13.77 -4.45
N LEU A 74 -8.44 14.52 -3.56
CA LEU A 74 -8.97 13.98 -2.31
C LEU A 74 -10.00 12.89 -2.56
N GLU A 75 -10.93 13.09 -3.49
CA GLU A 75 -11.90 12.05 -3.90
C GLU A 75 -11.20 10.78 -4.40
N CYS A 76 -10.14 10.91 -5.22
CA CYS A 76 -9.37 9.77 -5.67
C CYS A 76 -8.69 9.03 -4.52
N LEU A 77 -8.06 9.73 -3.56
CA LEU A 77 -7.48 9.09 -2.39
C LEU A 77 -8.56 8.39 -1.53
N ARG A 78 -9.73 9.01 -1.34
CA ARG A 78 -10.84 8.36 -0.60
C ARG A 78 -11.32 7.09 -1.30
N ALA A 79 -11.33 7.06 -2.63
CA ALA A 79 -11.72 5.90 -3.42
C ALA A 79 -10.65 4.79 -3.43
N ASP A 80 -9.37 5.18 -3.39
CA ASP A 80 -8.24 4.25 -3.36
C ASP A 80 -8.02 3.63 -1.95
N TYR A 81 -8.38 4.35 -0.89
CA TYR A 81 -8.14 3.95 0.50
C TYR A 81 -9.42 3.88 1.36
N PRO A 82 -10.47 3.16 0.93
CA PRO A 82 -11.75 3.11 1.64
C PRO A 82 -11.65 2.49 3.05
N VAL A 83 -10.83 1.44 3.22
CA VAL A 83 -10.67 0.75 4.51
C VAL A 83 -9.89 1.63 5.48
N LEU A 84 -8.80 2.26 5.01
CA LEU A 84 -8.05 3.21 5.83
C LEU A 84 -8.93 4.39 6.27
N ARG A 85 -9.73 4.94 5.35
CA ARG A 85 -10.67 6.03 5.65
C ARG A 85 -11.71 5.61 6.69
N GLN A 86 -12.21 4.38 6.60
CA GLN A 86 -13.12 3.84 7.61
C GLN A 86 -12.42 3.67 8.95
N TYR A 87 -11.17 3.19 8.96
CA TYR A 87 -10.38 2.95 10.17
C TYR A 87 -10.00 4.24 10.91
N LEU A 88 -9.48 5.25 10.20
CA LEU A 88 -9.09 6.54 10.78
C LEU A 88 -10.29 7.47 11.05
N GLY A 89 -11.39 7.26 10.34
CA GLY A 89 -12.48 8.21 10.25
C GLY A 89 -12.22 9.31 9.22
N THR A 90 -13.30 9.92 8.73
CA THR A 90 -13.25 10.85 7.59
C THR A 90 -12.38 12.07 7.86
N GLN A 91 -12.46 12.67 9.04
CA GLN A 91 -11.74 13.91 9.36
C GLN A 91 -10.23 13.71 9.38
N LEU A 92 -9.77 12.66 10.07
CA LEU A 92 -8.34 12.36 10.20
C LEU A 92 -7.75 11.88 8.87
N PHE A 93 -8.50 11.07 8.11
CA PHE A 93 -8.11 10.69 6.76
C PHE A 93 -7.93 11.91 5.84
N ASP A 94 -8.92 12.82 5.81
CA ASP A 94 -8.88 14.00 4.95
C ASP A 94 -7.74 14.96 5.34
N HIS A 95 -7.40 15.04 6.63
CA HIS A 95 -6.25 15.79 7.10
C HIS A 95 -4.93 15.24 6.51
N PHE A 96 -4.65 13.95 6.73
CA PHE A 96 -3.44 13.32 6.17
C PHE A 96 -3.40 13.34 4.64
N ALA A 97 -4.55 13.15 3.98
CA ALA A 97 -4.65 13.22 2.53
C ALA A 97 -4.34 14.62 2.00
N THR A 98 -4.75 15.67 2.71
CA THR A 98 -4.46 17.06 2.33
C THR A 98 -2.97 17.37 2.49
N GLU A 99 -2.36 17.00 3.63
CA GLU A 99 -0.92 17.13 3.86
C GLU A 99 -0.12 16.37 2.80
N TYR A 100 -0.53 15.14 2.50
CA TYR A 100 0.07 14.31 1.48
C TYR A 100 0.04 14.97 0.09
N ILE A 101 -1.10 15.51 -0.35
CA ILE A 101 -1.20 16.19 -1.65
C ILE A 101 -0.30 17.42 -1.74
N GLN A 102 -0.13 18.14 -0.62
CA GLN A 102 0.76 19.29 -0.54
C GLN A 102 2.24 18.87 -0.61
N ALA A 103 2.62 17.80 0.07
CA ALA A 103 3.99 17.27 0.08
C ALA A 103 4.37 16.53 -1.22
N PHE A 104 3.40 15.85 -1.84
CA PHE A 104 3.58 15.02 -3.03
C PHE A 104 2.61 15.44 -4.16
N PRO A 105 2.81 16.62 -4.76
CA PRO A 105 1.94 17.08 -5.84
C PRO A 105 1.99 16.09 -7.02
N PRO A 106 0.84 15.76 -7.65
CA PRO A 106 0.82 14.80 -8.75
C PRO A 106 1.65 15.29 -9.94
N THR A 107 2.58 14.46 -10.41
CA THR A 107 3.46 14.77 -11.56
C THR A 107 3.08 14.05 -12.85
N SER A 108 2.05 13.19 -12.79
CA SER A 108 1.57 12.38 -13.92
C SER A 108 0.13 12.74 -14.28
N TYR A 109 -0.21 12.60 -15.55
CA TYR A 109 -1.59 12.71 -16.04
C TYR A 109 -2.50 11.58 -15.54
N SER A 110 -1.91 10.48 -15.06
CA SER A 110 -2.65 9.37 -14.46
C SER A 110 -2.75 9.55 -12.95
N LEU A 111 -3.98 9.55 -12.43
CA LEU A 111 -4.25 9.55 -10.99
C LEU A 111 -4.02 8.18 -10.34
N PHE A 112 -3.63 7.16 -11.12
CA PHE A 112 -3.33 5.83 -10.60
C PHE A 112 -2.23 5.83 -9.55
N ASP A 113 -1.21 6.63 -9.78
CA ASP A 113 -0.03 6.70 -8.92
C ASP A 113 -0.14 7.82 -7.89
N LEU A 114 -1.32 8.44 -7.78
CA LEU A 114 -1.59 9.50 -6.82
C LEU A 114 -1.21 9.07 -5.42
N GLY A 115 -1.70 7.91 -4.96
CA GLY A 115 -1.46 7.41 -3.60
C GLY A 115 -0.16 6.64 -3.39
N LYS A 116 0.75 6.56 -4.37
CA LYS A 116 1.88 5.61 -4.29
C LYS A 116 2.77 5.77 -3.06
N ASN A 117 2.90 6.99 -2.54
CA ASN A 117 3.73 7.32 -1.38
C ASN A 117 2.89 7.58 -0.12
N PHE A 118 1.59 7.29 -0.14
CA PHE A 118 0.69 7.66 0.95
C PHE A 118 0.98 6.86 2.23
N SER A 119 1.35 5.58 2.11
CA SER A 119 1.85 4.78 3.24
C SER A 119 3.09 5.39 3.87
N ASP A 120 4.03 5.83 3.03
CA ASP A 120 5.32 6.37 3.47
C ASP A 120 5.13 7.73 4.15
N HIS A 121 4.19 8.54 3.66
CA HIS A 121 3.78 9.77 4.32
C HIS A 121 3.18 9.50 5.70
N LEU A 122 2.29 8.51 5.84
CA LEU A 122 1.75 8.12 7.15
C LEU A 122 2.83 7.60 8.10
N GLU A 123 3.82 6.88 7.57
CA GLU A 123 4.98 6.42 8.33
C GLU A 123 5.84 7.59 8.83
N GLN A 124 6.07 8.60 7.99
CA GLN A 124 6.79 9.82 8.37
C GLN A 124 6.06 10.65 9.44
N SER A 125 4.72 10.64 9.42
CA SER A 125 3.90 11.29 10.44
C SER A 125 3.77 10.47 11.74
N CYS A 126 4.27 9.23 11.75
CA CYS A 126 4.20 8.36 12.92
C CYS A 126 5.19 8.83 14.01
N PRO A 127 4.77 8.94 15.28
CA PRO A 127 5.69 9.30 16.36
C PRO A 127 6.75 8.21 16.59
N ASP A 128 7.85 8.57 17.26
CA ASP A 128 8.84 7.59 17.69
C ASP A 128 8.19 6.58 18.66
N LEU A 129 8.05 5.35 18.16
CA LEU A 129 7.36 4.27 18.85
C LEU A 129 8.17 3.67 20.00
N ALA A 130 9.45 4.03 20.18
CA ALA A 130 10.32 3.41 21.18
C ALA A 130 9.77 3.48 22.62
N SER A 131 9.07 4.58 22.95
CA SER A 131 8.50 4.84 24.28
C SER A 131 7.12 4.23 24.52
N PHE A 132 6.47 3.73 23.46
CA PHE A 132 5.10 3.22 23.53
C PHE A 132 5.06 1.75 23.97
N ASN A 133 3.97 1.37 24.65
CA ASN A 133 3.70 -0.04 24.92
C ASN A 133 3.33 -0.78 23.61
N GLN A 134 3.27 -2.11 23.66
CA GLN A 134 3.02 -2.91 22.46
C GLN A 134 1.65 -2.64 21.82
N GLN A 135 0.63 -2.36 22.62
CA GLN A 135 -0.72 -2.09 22.12
C GLN A 135 -0.80 -0.77 21.35
N ASP A 136 -0.16 0.27 21.88
CA ASP A 136 -0.10 1.58 21.24
C ASP A 136 0.73 1.52 19.96
N LYS A 137 1.84 0.78 19.97
CA LYS A 137 2.64 0.52 18.75
C LYS A 137 1.79 -0.07 17.63
N VAL A 138 1.01 -1.11 17.92
CA VAL A 138 0.11 -1.73 16.94
C VAL A 138 -0.92 -0.71 16.45
N THR A 139 -1.51 0.08 17.34
CA THR A 139 -2.50 1.11 16.98
C THR A 139 -1.95 2.14 15.99
N HIS A 140 -0.70 2.57 16.18
CA HIS A 140 -0.01 3.50 15.28
C HIS A 140 0.45 2.85 13.96
N GLN A 141 0.81 1.57 13.97
CA GLN A 141 1.28 0.85 12.79
C GLN A 141 0.15 0.38 11.88
N LEU A 142 -1.03 0.08 12.41
CA LEU A 142 -2.15 -0.45 11.64
C LEU A 142 -2.60 0.45 10.47
N PRO A 143 -2.77 1.78 10.62
CA PRO A 143 -3.07 2.66 9.49
C PRO A 143 -2.08 2.52 8.33
N ILE A 144 -0.78 2.42 8.63
CA ILE A 144 0.28 2.27 7.62
C ILE A 144 0.12 0.92 6.92
N GLN A 145 -0.09 -0.17 7.69
CA GLN A 145 -0.29 -1.51 7.13
C GLN A 145 -1.55 -1.60 6.27
N ILE A 146 -2.65 -0.92 6.65
CA ILE A 146 -3.86 -0.84 5.83
C ILE A 146 -3.57 -0.10 4.53
N ALA A 147 -2.88 1.05 4.60
CA ALA A 147 -2.49 1.82 3.41
C ALA A 147 -1.66 0.99 2.44
N VAL A 148 -0.66 0.25 2.94
CA VAL A 148 0.16 -0.67 2.13
C VAL A 148 -0.72 -1.75 1.50
N ALA A 149 -1.60 -2.39 2.26
CA ALA A 149 -2.47 -3.45 1.75
C ALA A 149 -3.42 -2.95 0.64
N GLU A 150 -4.08 -1.81 0.83
CA GLU A 150 -4.95 -1.21 -0.18
C GLU A 150 -4.17 -0.82 -1.44
N ARG A 151 -2.96 -0.26 -1.28
CA ARG A 151 -2.08 0.05 -2.40
C ARG A 151 -1.67 -1.21 -3.18
N LEU A 152 -1.32 -2.29 -2.48
CA LEU A 152 -1.00 -3.57 -3.10
C LEU A 152 -2.19 -4.14 -3.89
N ARG A 153 -3.42 -4.01 -3.39
CA ARG A 153 -4.64 -4.43 -4.10
C ARG A 153 -4.87 -3.61 -5.36
N ILE A 154 -4.68 -2.29 -5.31
CA ILE A 154 -4.77 -1.40 -6.48
C ILE A 154 -3.71 -1.77 -7.53
N ARG A 155 -2.48 -2.02 -7.09
CA ARG A 155 -1.39 -2.46 -7.98
C ARG A 155 -1.72 -3.79 -8.64
N ALA A 156 -2.15 -4.78 -7.86
CA ALA A 156 -2.55 -6.10 -8.37
C ALA A 156 -3.70 -6.00 -9.38
N ALA A 157 -4.66 -5.10 -9.15
CA ALA A 157 -5.80 -4.88 -10.04
C ALA A 157 -5.39 -4.40 -11.44
N ARG A 158 -4.33 -3.60 -11.54
CA ARG A 158 -3.91 -2.95 -12.80
C ARG A 158 -2.67 -3.55 -13.44
N ALA A 159 -1.85 -4.27 -12.67
CA ALA A 159 -0.68 -4.95 -13.20
C ALA A 159 -1.06 -5.87 -14.36
N ILE A 160 -0.13 -6.06 -15.29
CA ILE A 160 -0.27 -7.05 -16.36
C ILE A 160 -0.34 -8.41 -15.68
N GLY A 161 -1.52 -9.03 -15.74
CA GLY A 161 -1.75 -10.30 -15.08
C GLY A 161 -1.30 -11.46 -15.95
N LEU A 162 -1.26 -12.64 -15.34
CA LEU A 162 -0.83 -13.86 -16.02
C LEU A 162 -1.96 -14.54 -16.82
N GLU A 163 -3.17 -13.95 -16.86
CA GLU A 163 -4.36 -14.61 -17.44
C GLU A 163 -4.23 -14.91 -18.94
N GLN A 164 -3.41 -14.13 -19.66
CA GLN A 164 -3.21 -14.27 -21.10
C GLN A 164 -1.89 -15.01 -21.44
N ARG A 165 -1.10 -15.40 -20.43
CA ARG A 165 0.14 -16.15 -20.65
C ARG A 165 -0.15 -17.64 -20.63
N GLN A 166 0.50 -18.36 -21.55
CA GLN A 166 0.58 -19.82 -21.44
C GLN A 166 1.61 -20.16 -20.36
N LEU A 167 1.12 -20.46 -19.16
CA LEU A 167 1.96 -20.83 -18.04
C LEU A 167 2.39 -22.28 -18.19
N ILE A 168 3.67 -22.54 -17.95
CA ILE A 168 4.18 -23.91 -17.89
C ILE A 168 3.99 -24.38 -16.46
N GLU A 169 3.26 -25.48 -16.28
CA GLU A 169 3.16 -26.13 -14.98
C GLU A 169 4.43 -26.96 -14.75
N PRO A 170 5.30 -26.58 -13.80
CA PRO A 170 6.44 -27.37 -13.44
C PRO A 170 5.92 -28.64 -12.77
N ASN A 171 6.24 -29.79 -13.35
CA ASN A 171 6.10 -31.06 -12.67
C ASN A 171 7.44 -31.41 -11.98
N TYR A 172 7.38 -32.34 -11.02
CA TYR A 172 8.57 -32.77 -10.27
C TYR A 172 9.73 -33.18 -11.18
N HIS A 173 9.43 -33.85 -12.30
CA HIS A 173 10.43 -34.28 -13.28
C HIS A 173 11.15 -33.10 -13.94
N ASN A 174 10.43 -32.07 -14.35
CA ASN A 174 10.97 -30.86 -14.95
C ASN A 174 11.81 -30.07 -13.92
N LEU A 175 11.40 -30.07 -12.65
CA LEU A 175 12.17 -29.41 -11.59
C LEU A 175 13.53 -30.06 -11.34
N GLN A 176 13.59 -31.40 -11.41
CA GLN A 176 14.83 -32.15 -11.17
C GLN A 176 15.79 -32.14 -12.36
N HIS A 177 15.26 -32.09 -13.58
CA HIS A 177 16.06 -32.29 -14.80
C HIS A 177 16.36 -30.99 -15.56
N ALA A 178 15.73 -29.87 -15.19
CA ALA A 178 16.05 -28.59 -15.79
C ALA A 178 17.45 -28.15 -15.38
N LYS A 179 18.30 -27.87 -16.39
CA LYS A 179 19.65 -27.31 -16.19
C LYS A 179 19.61 -25.96 -15.47
N ALA A 180 18.54 -25.19 -15.70
CA ALA A 180 18.24 -23.95 -15.01
C ALA A 180 16.72 -23.69 -15.08
N ILE A 181 16.13 -23.24 -13.99
CA ILE A 181 14.72 -22.84 -13.93
C ILE A 181 14.68 -21.36 -13.60
N ALA A 182 14.24 -20.55 -14.55
CA ALA A 182 14.04 -19.14 -14.30
C ALA A 182 12.69 -18.96 -13.64
N LEU A 183 12.70 -18.48 -12.40
CA LEU A 183 11.49 -18.05 -11.71
C LEU A 183 11.42 -16.53 -11.79
N SER A 184 10.21 -16.00 -11.90
CA SER A 184 9.95 -14.56 -11.82
C SER A 184 8.69 -14.31 -11.01
N ILE A 185 8.71 -13.26 -10.19
CA ILE A 185 7.52 -12.82 -9.47
C ILE A 185 6.53 -12.18 -10.45
N SER A 186 5.23 -12.38 -10.23
CA SER A 186 4.22 -11.67 -11.01
C SER A 186 4.20 -10.19 -10.65
N ASP A 187 4.08 -9.31 -11.64
CA ASP A 187 3.85 -7.86 -11.41
C ASP A 187 2.58 -7.60 -10.58
N ALA A 188 1.60 -8.50 -10.67
CA ALA A 188 0.36 -8.43 -9.92
C ALA A 188 0.48 -8.98 -8.49
N CYS A 189 1.62 -9.56 -8.11
CA CYS A 189 1.87 -10.09 -6.78
C CYS A 189 2.61 -9.07 -5.91
N GLY A 190 2.02 -8.73 -4.77
CA GLY A 190 2.59 -7.93 -3.71
C GLY A 190 2.73 -8.74 -2.43
N LEU A 191 3.81 -8.49 -1.70
CA LEU A 191 4.12 -9.16 -0.46
C LEU A 191 4.15 -8.14 0.67
N MET A 192 3.66 -8.52 1.85
CA MET A 192 3.84 -7.72 3.05
C MET A 192 3.84 -8.59 4.31
N SER A 193 4.54 -8.14 5.34
CA SER A 193 4.34 -8.60 6.72
C SER A 193 3.41 -7.64 7.44
N ALA A 194 2.49 -8.16 8.24
CA ALA A 194 1.50 -7.34 8.95
C ALA A 194 1.15 -7.92 10.31
N HIS A 195 0.54 -7.10 11.17
CA HIS A 195 -0.12 -7.55 12.38
C HIS A 195 -1.37 -8.37 12.01
N PRO A 196 -1.71 -9.46 12.73
CA PRO A 196 -2.85 -10.32 12.37
C PRO A 196 -4.20 -9.61 12.26
N ALA A 197 -4.43 -8.60 13.10
CA ALA A 197 -5.65 -7.77 13.10
C ALA A 197 -5.96 -7.11 11.74
N LEU A 198 -4.95 -6.94 10.87
CA LEU A 198 -5.15 -6.42 9.52
C LEU A 198 -6.17 -7.26 8.73
N LEU A 199 -6.18 -8.58 8.89
CA LEU A 199 -7.11 -9.44 8.13
C LEU A 199 -8.57 -9.22 8.50
N ASP A 200 -8.84 -8.98 9.78
CA ASP A 200 -10.21 -8.73 10.25
C ASP A 200 -10.67 -7.35 9.78
N ILE A 201 -9.77 -6.36 9.79
CA ILE A 201 -10.02 -5.03 9.23
C ILE A 201 -10.29 -5.11 7.71
N LEU A 202 -9.48 -5.83 6.94
CA LEU A 202 -9.61 -5.94 5.48
C LEU A 202 -10.82 -6.76 5.03
N SER A 203 -11.23 -7.75 5.82
CA SER A 203 -12.41 -8.57 5.52
C SER A 203 -13.71 -7.90 5.92
N GLY A 204 -13.65 -6.89 6.81
CA GLY A 204 -14.83 -6.29 7.43
C GLY A 204 -15.59 -7.25 8.35
N GLU A 205 -15.02 -8.44 8.59
CA GLU A 205 -15.59 -9.42 9.50
C GLU A 205 -15.11 -9.11 10.91
N ASN A 206 -16.04 -8.90 11.83
CA ASN A 206 -15.74 -8.80 13.25
C ASN A 206 -15.59 -10.21 13.84
N ARG A 207 -14.64 -10.98 13.30
CA ARG A 207 -14.24 -12.25 13.90
C ARG A 207 -13.16 -11.92 14.91
N GLU A 208 -13.49 -12.05 16.19
CA GLU A 208 -12.47 -12.20 17.24
C GLU A 208 -11.71 -13.49 16.91
N ARG A 209 -10.67 -13.38 16.07
CA ARG A 209 -9.71 -14.45 15.87
C ARG A 209 -8.73 -14.40 17.02
N ASP A 210 -8.63 -15.51 17.73
CA ASP A 210 -7.64 -15.69 18.78
C ASP A 210 -6.25 -15.83 18.14
N TYR A 211 -5.59 -14.69 17.89
CA TYR A 211 -4.18 -14.66 17.48
C TYR A 211 -3.26 -14.77 18.71
N VAL A 212 -3.44 -15.83 19.49
CA VAL A 212 -2.60 -16.07 20.67
C VAL A 212 -1.18 -16.38 20.18
N ASN A 213 -0.19 -15.59 20.64
CA ASN A 213 1.24 -15.73 20.31
C ASN A 213 1.63 -15.56 18.83
N ILE A 214 0.85 -14.80 18.04
CA ILE A 214 1.23 -14.46 16.66
C ILE A 214 1.50 -12.96 16.56
N ASP A 215 2.78 -12.58 16.57
CA ASP A 215 3.17 -11.16 16.47
C ASP A 215 3.03 -10.61 15.05
N ARG A 216 3.12 -11.49 14.04
CA ARG A 216 3.08 -11.12 12.62
C ARG A 216 2.57 -12.25 11.75
N ILE A 217 1.93 -11.87 10.66
CA ILE A 217 1.55 -12.73 9.55
C ILE A 217 2.21 -12.25 8.26
N TYR A 218 2.39 -13.16 7.32
CA TYR A 218 2.95 -12.89 6.01
C TYR A 218 1.85 -13.05 4.97
N LEU A 219 1.70 -12.05 4.11
CA LEU A 219 0.60 -11.96 3.16
C LEU A 219 1.12 -11.85 1.73
N ALA A 220 0.47 -12.58 0.83
CA ALA A 220 0.51 -12.32 -0.60
C ALA A 220 -0.81 -11.72 -1.06
N ILE A 221 -0.74 -10.56 -1.69
CA ILE A 221 -1.85 -9.93 -2.40
C ILE A 221 -1.58 -10.09 -3.89
N SER A 222 -2.43 -10.86 -4.56
CA SER A 222 -2.24 -11.21 -5.97
C SER A 222 -3.53 -11.12 -6.75
N ARG A 223 -3.43 -11.17 -8.08
CA ARG A 223 -4.58 -11.28 -8.97
C ARG A 223 -4.45 -12.51 -9.86
N SER A 224 -5.44 -13.39 -9.78
CA SER A 224 -5.59 -14.54 -10.68
C SER A 224 -7.01 -14.55 -11.24
N ASN A 225 -7.16 -14.78 -12.55
CA ASN A 225 -8.45 -14.77 -13.24
C ASN A 225 -9.28 -13.51 -12.94
N TYR A 226 -8.62 -12.33 -12.97
CA TYR A 226 -9.23 -11.03 -12.67
C TYR A 226 -9.84 -10.91 -11.26
N ARG A 227 -9.50 -11.81 -10.34
CA ARG A 227 -9.92 -11.76 -8.93
C ARG A 227 -8.72 -11.49 -8.04
N ILE A 228 -8.81 -10.42 -7.26
CA ILE A 228 -7.81 -10.06 -6.25
C ILE A 228 -8.00 -10.99 -5.05
N ARG A 229 -6.90 -11.52 -4.54
CA ARG A 229 -6.85 -12.40 -3.37
C ARG A 229 -5.82 -11.91 -2.39
N THR A 230 -6.09 -12.15 -1.12
CA THR A 230 -5.15 -11.98 -0.02
C THR A 230 -5.02 -13.34 0.64
N ASP A 231 -3.84 -13.95 0.54
CA ASP A 231 -3.56 -15.27 1.09
C ASP A 231 -2.47 -15.15 2.18
N ILE A 232 -2.62 -15.91 3.26
CA ILE A 232 -1.60 -16.03 4.30
C ILE A 232 -0.55 -17.02 3.82
N LEU A 233 0.72 -16.60 3.88
CA LEU A 233 1.87 -17.40 3.52
C LEU A 233 2.54 -18.02 4.75
N GLN A 234 3.11 -19.20 4.56
CA GLN A 234 4.10 -19.73 5.49
C GLN A 234 5.39 -18.91 5.40
N ILE A 235 6.19 -18.95 6.47
CA ILE A 235 7.45 -18.19 6.59
C ILE A 235 8.35 -18.45 5.37
N TRP A 236 8.61 -19.73 5.05
CA TRP A 236 9.46 -20.09 3.93
C TRP A 236 8.91 -19.62 2.57
N GLN A 237 7.59 -19.63 2.37
CA GLN A 237 6.93 -19.15 1.14
C GLN A 237 7.14 -17.65 0.96
N TYR A 238 6.99 -16.89 2.05
CA TYR A 238 7.22 -15.45 2.04
C TYR A 238 8.67 -15.12 1.71
N HIS A 239 9.63 -15.73 2.40
CA HIS A 239 11.05 -15.49 2.14
C HIS A 239 11.44 -15.89 0.70
N PHE A 240 10.94 -17.02 0.21
CA PHE A 240 11.17 -17.45 -1.17
C PHE A 240 10.69 -16.42 -2.19
N LEU A 241 9.43 -15.96 -2.07
CA LEU A 241 8.88 -14.94 -2.98
C LEU A 241 9.54 -13.58 -2.81
N HIS A 242 9.92 -13.21 -1.58
CA HIS A 242 10.58 -11.93 -1.30
C HIS A 242 11.97 -11.88 -1.92
N LEU A 243 12.76 -12.95 -1.81
CA LEU A 243 14.05 -13.09 -2.49
C LEU A 243 13.88 -12.99 -4.01
N LEU A 244 12.84 -13.64 -4.55
CA LEU A 244 12.52 -13.56 -5.98
C LEU A 244 12.18 -12.13 -6.41
N ALA A 245 11.45 -11.39 -5.59
CA ALA A 245 11.06 -9.99 -5.87
C ALA A 245 12.24 -9.01 -5.81
N GLN A 246 13.25 -9.29 -4.99
CA GLN A 246 14.41 -8.43 -4.79
C GLN A 246 15.54 -8.66 -5.79
N SER A 247 15.52 -9.80 -6.49
CA SER A 247 16.59 -10.11 -7.42
C SER A 247 16.54 -9.21 -8.65
N THR A 248 17.66 -8.56 -8.90
CA THR A 248 17.94 -7.84 -10.14
C THR A 248 18.54 -8.76 -11.22
N GLN A 249 18.98 -9.97 -10.85
CA GLN A 249 19.48 -10.98 -11.77
C GLN A 249 18.32 -11.83 -12.28
N THR A 250 18.08 -11.73 -13.58
CA THR A 250 17.23 -12.65 -14.34
C THR A 250 18.15 -13.54 -15.18
N PRO A 251 18.07 -14.88 -15.09
CA PRO A 251 17.30 -15.71 -14.17
C PRO A 251 18.10 -16.18 -12.93
N ILE A 252 17.45 -16.25 -11.76
CA ILE A 252 18.06 -16.84 -10.56
C ILE A 252 17.93 -18.36 -10.64
N LEU A 253 19.00 -19.08 -10.31
CA LEU A 253 18.94 -20.54 -10.19
C LEU A 253 18.11 -20.94 -8.95
N LEU A 254 17.29 -21.98 -9.12
CA LEU A 254 16.46 -22.51 -8.03
C LEU A 254 17.30 -22.89 -6.80
N GLU A 255 18.50 -23.41 -7.01
CA GLU A 255 19.41 -23.83 -5.93
C GLU A 255 19.81 -22.67 -5.01
N ASP A 256 20.13 -21.50 -5.58
CA ASP A 256 20.47 -20.31 -4.81
C ASP A 256 19.27 -19.83 -3.99
N LEU A 257 18.09 -19.79 -4.61
CA LEU A 257 16.84 -19.42 -3.93
C LEU A 257 16.53 -20.35 -2.74
N VAL A 258 16.71 -21.66 -2.92
CA VAL A 258 16.50 -22.66 -1.87
C VAL A 258 17.49 -22.47 -0.74
N MET A 259 18.78 -22.25 -1.04
CA MET A 259 19.81 -22.06 -0.03
C MET A 259 19.57 -20.81 0.81
N HIS A 260 19.17 -19.71 0.19
CA HIS A 260 18.82 -18.47 0.90
C HIS A 260 17.54 -18.62 1.72
N THR A 261 16.50 -19.26 1.16
CA THR A 261 15.24 -19.51 1.87
C THR A 261 15.44 -20.43 3.08
N SER A 262 16.30 -21.44 2.95
CA SER A 262 16.66 -22.37 4.04
C SER A 262 17.23 -21.63 5.26
N LYS A 263 18.14 -20.68 5.04
CA LYS A 263 18.75 -19.86 6.11
C LYS A 263 17.71 -19.01 6.85
N GLU A 264 16.83 -18.33 6.11
CA GLU A 264 15.84 -17.42 6.69
C GLU A 264 14.68 -18.16 7.39
N SER A 265 14.32 -19.34 6.91
CA SER A 265 13.19 -20.13 7.43
C SER A 265 13.58 -21.20 8.46
N ASN A 266 14.88 -21.39 8.72
CA ASN A 266 15.41 -22.43 9.60
C ASN A 266 14.94 -23.85 9.22
N LEU A 267 14.85 -24.11 7.92
CA LEU A 267 14.51 -25.40 7.32
C LEU A 267 15.69 -25.89 6.49
N ASP A 268 15.90 -27.21 6.41
CA ASP A 268 16.92 -27.78 5.53
C ASP A 268 16.51 -27.67 4.05
N ALA A 269 17.51 -27.69 3.16
CA ALA A 269 17.29 -27.52 1.73
C ALA A 269 16.42 -28.62 1.12
N GLU A 270 16.55 -29.87 1.58
CA GLU A 270 15.76 -31.01 1.08
C GLU A 270 14.27 -30.83 1.40
N THR A 271 13.96 -30.38 2.61
CA THR A 271 12.59 -30.02 3.03
C THR A 271 12.03 -28.89 2.17
N ILE A 272 12.82 -27.85 1.86
CA ILE A 272 12.38 -26.77 0.97
C ILE A 272 12.09 -27.29 -0.44
N TYR A 273 12.94 -28.15 -1.01
CA TYR A 273 12.67 -28.78 -2.31
C TYR A 273 11.38 -29.61 -2.31
N ALA A 274 11.14 -30.38 -1.25
CA ALA A 274 9.90 -31.15 -1.10
C ALA A 274 8.67 -30.24 -1.02
N HIS A 275 8.73 -29.18 -0.20
CA HIS A 275 7.65 -28.20 -0.09
C HIS A 275 7.40 -27.45 -1.41
N LEU A 276 8.46 -27.04 -2.11
CA LEU A 276 8.35 -26.38 -3.42
C LEU A 276 7.69 -27.31 -4.44
N SER A 277 8.05 -28.59 -4.45
CA SER A 277 7.46 -29.57 -5.38
C SER A 277 5.93 -29.67 -5.24
N LEU A 278 5.41 -29.50 -4.02
CA LEU A 278 3.97 -29.51 -3.75
C LEU A 278 3.31 -28.14 -3.94
N TRP A 279 4.02 -27.07 -3.63
CA TRP A 279 3.45 -25.72 -3.58
C TRP A 279 3.57 -24.93 -4.88
N LEU A 280 4.55 -25.23 -5.74
CA LEU A 280 4.79 -24.46 -6.96
C LEU A 280 3.58 -24.43 -7.91
N PRO A 281 2.84 -25.54 -8.11
CA PRO A 281 1.58 -25.49 -8.87
C PRO A 281 0.55 -24.55 -8.25
N ILE A 282 0.48 -24.50 -6.91
CA ILE A 282 -0.42 -23.59 -6.19
C ILE A 282 0.03 -22.15 -6.41
N ALA A 283 1.31 -21.85 -6.24
CA ALA A 283 1.86 -20.51 -6.42
C ALA A 283 1.60 -19.95 -7.83
N ILE A 284 1.73 -20.79 -8.86
CA ILE A 284 1.45 -20.44 -10.26
C ILE A 284 -0.05 -20.22 -10.47
N SER A 285 -0.90 -21.13 -9.97
CA SER A 285 -2.36 -20.98 -10.07
C SER A 285 -2.89 -19.72 -9.37
N ARG A 286 -2.19 -19.27 -8.32
CA ARG A 286 -2.48 -18.04 -7.58
C ARG A 286 -1.81 -16.81 -8.18
N ALA A 287 -1.04 -16.97 -9.25
CA ALA A 287 -0.29 -15.90 -9.90
C ALA A 287 0.68 -15.17 -8.95
N TYR A 288 1.30 -15.88 -8.01
CA TYR A 288 2.39 -15.31 -7.21
C TYR A 288 3.66 -15.18 -8.04
N LEU A 289 3.96 -16.22 -8.82
CA LEU A 289 5.13 -16.32 -9.67
C LEU A 289 4.77 -17.04 -10.98
N TYR A 290 5.71 -17.05 -11.91
CA TYR A 290 5.67 -17.86 -13.11
C TYR A 290 7.05 -18.42 -13.42
N VAL A 291 7.06 -19.50 -14.20
CA VAL A 291 8.28 -20.18 -14.65
C VAL A 291 8.55 -19.78 -16.09
N GLU A 292 9.78 -19.40 -16.37
CA GLU A 292 10.33 -19.29 -17.71
C GLU A 292 11.37 -20.40 -17.90
N PHE A 293 11.33 -21.13 -19.01
CA PHE A 293 12.41 -22.05 -19.35
C PHE A 293 13.41 -21.27 -20.20
N VAL A 294 14.67 -21.28 -19.77
CA VAL A 294 15.78 -20.81 -20.60
C VAL A 294 16.12 -21.97 -21.52
N ASP A 295 15.71 -21.90 -22.77
CA ASP A 295 16.20 -22.81 -23.79
C ASP A 295 17.73 -22.66 -23.86
N THR A 296 18.46 -23.70 -23.43
CA THR A 296 19.90 -23.85 -23.63
C THR A 296 20.19 -25.11 -24.41
#